data_AF-A0A3T0HY45-F1
#
_entry.id   AF-A0A3T0HY45-F1
#
_cell.length_a   1.000
_cell.length_b   1.000
_cell.length_c   1.000
_cell.angle_alpha   90.00
_cell.angle_beta   90.00
_cell.angle_gamma   90.00
#
_symmetry.space_group_name_H-M   'P 1'
#
loop_
_entity.id
_entity.type
_entity.pdbx_description
1 polymer ?
#
loop_
_entity_poly.entity_id
_entity_poly.type
_entity_poly.pdbx_seq_one_letter_code
_entity_poly.pdbx_strand_id
1 'polypeptide(L)'
;MEEKLRNLRQAMDDTVFSGTYFTEQQKRNIRAAAKKPIKSGDWFPKLLTVIVSMCFLLFIGNLGLAAWQERYGSNSAETQNWEVSHVFTVPKPGPDGKDVQYGLWGVKGKWAILDGPVLAGEKNKELVHIWGASHEETVQGFGKMVKIIGTSKQDGTKVTAFEGSIGIPNSYYVKPPYEYAEAVGYLILPSKGIWKLDCYVEDKFHGTIVIEVQ
;
A
#
# COMPACT_ATOMS: atom_id res chain seq x y z
N MET A 1 12.72 -1.61 19.85
CA MET A 1 12.23 -0.51 20.73
C MET A 1 12.47 -0.84 22.20
N GLU A 2 12.34 -2.11 22.60
CA GLU A 2 12.60 -2.59 23.97
C GLU A 2 14.05 -2.39 24.45
N GLU A 3 15.04 -2.49 23.56
CA GLU A 3 16.45 -2.32 23.90
C GLU A 3 16.79 -0.89 24.37
N LYS A 4 16.13 0.12 23.79
CA LYS A 4 16.29 1.52 24.21
C LYS A 4 15.67 1.79 25.58
N LEU A 5 14.56 1.13 25.90
CA LEU A 5 13.91 1.23 27.22
C LEU A 5 14.73 0.50 28.30
N ARG A 6 15.40 -0.59 27.95
CA ARG A 6 16.26 -1.34 28.86
C ARG A 6 17.49 -0.51 29.26
N ASN A 7 18.12 0.20 28.32
CA ASN A 7 19.23 1.11 28.61
C ASN A 7 18.81 2.33 29.45
N LEU A 8 17.60 2.86 29.25
CA LEU A 8 17.12 4.00 30.02
C LEU A 8 16.85 3.63 31.49
N ARG A 9 16.29 2.43 31.71
CA ARG A 9 16.02 1.92 33.06
C ARG A 9 17.30 1.68 33.85
N GLN A 10 18.31 1.12 33.17
CA GLN A 10 19.63 0.89 33.77
C GLN A 10 20.36 2.19 34.13
N ALA A 11 20.26 3.22 33.28
CA ALA A 11 20.84 4.54 33.58
C ALA A 11 20.13 5.28 34.74
N MET A 12 18.81 5.07 34.91
CA MET A 12 18.08 5.60 36.06
C MET A 12 18.42 4.88 37.36
N ASP A 13 18.55 3.55 37.31
CA ASP A 13 18.88 2.77 38.52
C ASP A 13 20.32 3.06 39.00
N ASP A 14 21.26 3.26 38.09
CA ASP A 14 22.65 3.62 38.42
C ASP A 14 22.78 5.01 39.09
N THR A 15 21.83 5.91 38.82
CA THR A 15 21.86 7.29 39.34
C THR A 15 21.03 7.50 40.60
N VAL A 16 20.09 6.61 40.92
CA VAL A 16 19.16 6.78 42.04
C VAL A 16 19.48 5.88 43.24
N PHE A 17 20.08 4.70 43.05
CA PHE A 17 20.23 3.72 44.13
C PHE A 17 21.66 3.47 44.65
N SER A 18 22.67 4.15 44.12
CA SER A 18 24.07 3.92 44.50
C SER A 18 24.59 4.85 45.62
N GLY A 19 23.73 5.32 46.54
CA GLY A 19 24.12 5.85 47.86
C GLY A 19 25.23 6.91 47.93
N THR A 20 25.60 7.53 46.82
CA THR A 20 26.73 8.44 46.70
C THR A 20 26.18 9.85 46.71
N TYR A 21 26.18 10.44 47.90
CA TYR A 21 25.93 11.86 48.10
C TYR A 21 26.78 12.66 47.11
N PHE A 22 26.19 13.69 46.49
CA PHE A 22 26.93 14.65 45.68
C PHE A 22 28.22 15.04 46.39
N THR A 23 29.36 14.88 45.73
CA THR A 23 30.64 15.33 46.24
C THR A 23 30.55 16.82 46.57
N GLU A 24 31.31 17.29 47.57
CA GLU A 24 31.32 18.72 47.91
C GLU A 24 31.72 19.60 46.72
N GLN A 25 32.50 19.06 45.77
CA GLN A 25 32.82 19.74 44.52
C GLN A 25 31.61 19.85 43.58
N GLN A 26 30.80 18.78 43.44
CA GLN A 26 29.54 18.85 42.70
C GLN A 26 28.55 19.82 43.35
N LYS A 27 28.44 19.84 44.69
CA LYS A 27 27.59 20.81 45.40
C LYS A 27 28.05 22.26 45.18
N ARG A 28 29.36 22.52 45.19
CA ARG A 28 29.91 23.86 44.88
C ARG A 28 29.63 24.26 43.43
N ASN A 29 29.77 23.34 42.49
CA ASN A 29 29.47 23.61 41.08
C ASN A 29 27.98 23.92 40.85
N ILE A 30 27.08 23.18 41.52
CA ILE A 30 25.64 23.44 41.48
C ILE A 30 25.31 24.83 42.06
N ARG A 31 25.87 25.18 43.22
CA ARG A 31 25.67 26.50 43.84
C ARG A 31 26.23 27.65 42.98
N ALA A 32 27.37 27.44 42.33
CA ALA A 32 27.96 28.42 41.41
C ALA A 32 27.13 28.60 40.14
N ALA A 33 26.57 27.50 39.59
CA ALA A 33 25.68 27.55 38.44
C ALA A 33 24.35 28.25 38.76
N ALA A 34 23.77 27.99 39.93
CA ALA A 34 22.50 28.59 40.36
C ALA A 34 22.59 30.11 40.61
N LYS A 35 23.79 30.64 40.91
CA LYS A 35 24.01 32.08 41.13
C LYS A 35 24.28 32.87 39.84
N LYS A 36 24.38 32.23 38.67
CA LYS A 36 24.56 32.99 37.43
C LYS A 36 23.26 33.75 37.13
N PRO A 37 23.27 35.10 37.16
CA PRO A 37 22.09 35.86 36.80
C PRO A 37 21.72 35.53 35.36
N ILE A 38 20.48 35.11 35.15
CA ILE A 38 19.92 34.88 33.83
C ILE A 38 19.95 36.24 33.12
N LYS A 39 20.94 36.46 32.26
CA LYS A 39 21.04 37.67 31.42
C LYS A 39 19.83 37.68 30.49
N SER A 40 18.82 38.46 30.83
CA SER A 40 17.54 38.58 30.12
C SER A 40 17.62 39.41 28.83
N GLY A 41 18.73 39.30 28.07
CA GLY A 41 19.02 40.18 26.93
C GLY A 41 18.81 39.58 25.53
N ASP A 42 18.99 38.26 25.35
CA ASP A 42 19.11 37.66 24.00
C ASP A 42 18.03 36.62 23.65
N TRP A 43 16.98 36.50 24.48
CA TRP A 43 15.91 35.51 24.30
C TRP A 43 15.04 35.79 23.06
N PHE A 44 14.79 37.07 22.76
CA PHE A 44 13.72 37.47 21.85
C PHE A 44 13.94 37.07 20.38
N PRO A 45 15.16 37.15 19.80
CA PRO A 45 15.35 36.70 18.42
C PRO A 45 15.30 35.18 18.25
N LYS A 46 15.63 34.39 19.28
CA LYS A 46 15.65 32.91 19.17
C LYS A 46 14.25 32.28 19.24
N LEU A 47 13.34 32.88 20.01
CA LEU A 47 11.95 32.41 20.09
C LEU A 47 11.22 32.61 18.74
N LEU A 48 11.48 33.75 18.08
CA LEU A 48 10.87 34.07 16.79
C LEU A 48 11.27 33.07 15.69
N THR A 49 12.55 32.67 15.65
CA THR A 49 13.03 31.69 14.66
C THR A 49 12.38 30.31 14.79
N VAL A 50 12.09 29.87 16.03
CA VAL A 50 11.43 28.57 16.26
C VAL A 50 9.96 28.63 15.84
N ILE A 51 9.26 29.73 16.13
CA ILE A 51 7.86 29.90 15.74
C ILE A 51 7.72 29.94 14.21
N VAL A 52 8.58 30.70 13.51
CA VAL A 52 8.56 30.77 12.04
C VAL A 52 8.86 29.42 11.39
N SER A 53 9.84 28.66 11.93
CA SER A 53 10.15 27.31 11.48
C SER A 53 8.97 26.34 11.66
N MET A 54 8.27 26.41 12.80
CA MET A 54 7.13 25.55 13.08
C MET A 54 5.93 25.88 12.18
N CYS A 55 5.67 27.16 11.93
CA CYS A 55 4.65 27.60 10.98
C CYS A 55 4.97 27.17 9.53
N PHE A 56 6.24 27.20 9.12
CA PHE A 56 6.64 26.78 7.77
C PHE A 56 6.44 25.26 7.56
N LEU A 57 6.75 24.45 8.57
CA LEU A 57 6.49 23.00 8.53
C LEU A 57 4.99 22.67 8.50
N LEU A 58 4.17 23.38 9.27
CA LEU A 58 2.72 23.23 9.23
C LEU A 58 2.13 23.68 7.87
N PHE A 59 2.68 24.72 7.26
CA PHE A 59 2.24 25.22 5.96
C PHE A 59 2.58 24.25 4.81
N ILE A 60 3.79 23.68 4.80
CA ILE A 60 4.19 22.65 3.82
C ILE A 60 3.35 21.37 4.01
N GLY A 61 3.08 20.97 5.25
CA GLY A 61 2.22 19.82 5.55
C GLY A 61 0.80 19.98 5.02
N ASN A 62 0.20 21.17 5.17
CA ASN A 62 -1.15 21.44 4.68
C ASN A 62 -1.25 21.54 3.15
N LEU A 63 -0.23 22.10 2.48
CA LEU A 63 -0.16 22.11 1.01
C LEU A 63 0.00 20.71 0.41
N GLY A 64 0.80 19.86 1.07
CA GLY A 64 0.96 18.46 0.65
C GLY A 64 -0.32 17.63 0.82
N LEU A 65 -1.06 17.85 1.91
CA LEU A 65 -2.28 17.09 2.20
C LEU A 65 -3.43 17.45 1.24
N ALA A 66 -3.60 18.73 0.90
CA ALA A 66 -4.61 19.16 -0.07
C ALA A 66 -4.33 18.61 -1.48
N ALA A 67 -3.07 18.65 -1.92
CA ALA A 67 -2.66 18.09 -3.22
C ALA A 67 -2.77 16.55 -3.27
N TRP A 68 -2.59 15.86 -2.13
CA TRP A 68 -2.83 14.43 -2.02
C TRP A 68 -4.32 14.07 -2.07
N GLN A 69 -5.18 14.92 -1.50
CA GLN A 69 -6.62 14.67 -1.46
C GLN A 69 -7.31 14.93 -2.80
N GLU A 70 -6.82 15.84 -3.65
CA GLU A 70 -7.29 15.95 -5.04
C GLU A 70 -6.90 14.74 -5.90
N ARG A 71 -5.75 14.10 -5.62
CA ARG A 71 -5.26 12.97 -6.42
C ARG A 71 -5.95 11.64 -6.09
N TYR A 72 -6.56 11.51 -4.92
CA TYR A 72 -7.28 10.30 -4.47
C TYR A 72 -8.76 10.52 -4.13
N GLY A 73 -9.22 11.77 -4.08
CA GLY A 73 -10.57 12.15 -3.64
C GLY A 73 -11.54 12.56 -4.75
N SER A 74 -11.11 12.57 -6.02
CA SER A 74 -12.04 12.65 -7.14
C SER A 74 -12.69 11.29 -7.35
N ASN A 75 -13.59 10.91 -6.44
CA ASN A 75 -14.80 10.16 -6.77
C ASN A 75 -15.68 11.07 -7.64
N SER A 76 -15.18 11.50 -8.79
CA SER A 76 -16.09 11.84 -9.87
C SER A 76 -16.93 10.57 -10.01
N ALA A 77 -18.24 10.74 -10.03
CA ALA A 77 -19.10 9.71 -10.57
C ALA A 77 -18.68 9.55 -12.04
N GLU A 78 -17.56 8.85 -12.29
CA GLU A 78 -17.22 8.29 -13.57
C GLU A 78 -18.49 7.57 -13.97
N THR A 79 -19.18 8.15 -14.95
CA THR A 79 -20.27 7.52 -15.68
C THR A 79 -19.86 6.08 -15.87
N GLN A 80 -20.50 5.17 -15.11
CA GLN A 80 -20.07 3.78 -15.02
C GLN A 80 -20.13 3.20 -16.43
N ASN A 81 -18.97 3.16 -17.09
CA ASN A 81 -18.92 2.64 -18.44
C ASN A 81 -19.04 1.12 -18.32
N TRP A 82 -20.22 0.60 -18.64
CA TRP A 82 -20.52 -0.82 -18.67
C TRP A 82 -20.13 -1.47 -20.00
N GLU A 83 -19.14 -0.89 -20.68
CA GLU A 83 -18.49 -1.44 -21.86
C GLU A 83 -17.50 -2.52 -21.44
N VAL A 84 -17.56 -3.67 -22.11
CA VAL A 84 -16.64 -4.79 -21.85
C VAL A 84 -15.21 -4.31 -22.03
N SER A 85 -14.36 -4.60 -21.04
CA SER A 85 -12.98 -4.15 -21.02
C SER A 85 -12.20 -4.72 -22.20
N HIS A 86 -11.32 -3.90 -22.76
CA HIS A 86 -10.51 -4.30 -23.91
C HIS A 86 -9.58 -5.46 -23.57
N VAL A 87 -9.37 -6.31 -24.57
CA VAL A 87 -8.38 -7.38 -24.53
C VAL A 87 -7.01 -6.80 -24.92
N PHE A 88 -5.97 -7.19 -24.19
CA PHE A 88 -4.58 -6.94 -24.58
C PHE A 88 -3.75 -8.21 -24.42
N THR A 89 -2.58 -8.26 -25.05
CA THR A 89 -1.68 -9.42 -24.94
C THR A 89 -0.46 -9.14 -24.09
N VAL A 90 0.04 -10.18 -23.42
CA VAL A 90 1.33 -10.20 -22.75
C VAL A 90 2.18 -11.38 -23.27
N PRO A 91 3.50 -11.22 -23.43
CA PRO A 91 4.37 -12.33 -23.77
C PRO A 91 4.55 -13.28 -22.57
N LYS A 92 4.51 -14.57 -22.83
CA LYS A 92 4.79 -15.64 -21.86
C LYS A 92 5.73 -16.68 -22.48
N PRO A 93 6.74 -17.17 -21.75
CA PRO A 93 7.61 -18.22 -22.27
C PRO A 93 6.81 -19.50 -22.53
N GLY A 94 6.80 -19.95 -23.78
CA GLY A 94 6.18 -21.20 -24.21
C GLY A 94 7.02 -22.43 -23.89
N PRO A 95 6.50 -23.65 -24.15
CA PRO A 95 7.21 -24.90 -23.91
C PRO A 95 8.52 -25.06 -24.68
N ASP A 96 8.68 -24.36 -25.81
CA ASP A 96 9.89 -24.32 -26.64
C ASP A 96 10.84 -23.17 -26.27
N GLY A 97 10.53 -22.43 -25.20
CA GLY A 97 11.26 -21.25 -24.76
C GLY A 97 11.01 -19.99 -25.60
N LYS A 98 10.12 -20.03 -26.59
CA LYS A 98 9.71 -18.83 -27.34
C LYS A 98 8.51 -18.19 -26.69
N ASP A 99 8.45 -16.86 -26.75
CA ASP A 99 7.29 -16.14 -26.20
C ASP A 99 6.03 -16.41 -27.02
N VAL A 100 4.98 -16.79 -26.32
CA VAL A 100 3.61 -16.90 -26.82
C VAL A 100 2.83 -15.70 -26.31
N GLN A 101 2.03 -15.10 -27.19
CA GLN A 101 1.14 -14.00 -26.82
C GLN A 101 -0.07 -14.57 -26.07
N TYR A 102 -0.29 -14.07 -24.87
CA TYR A 102 -1.38 -14.50 -23.99
C TYR A 102 -2.39 -13.37 -23.84
N GLY A 103 -3.65 -13.61 -24.23
CA GLY A 103 -4.73 -12.63 -24.18
C GLY A 103 -5.26 -12.44 -22.76
N LEU A 104 -5.50 -11.19 -22.37
CA LEU A 104 -5.96 -10.80 -21.04
C LEU A 104 -7.08 -9.75 -21.14
N TRP A 105 -8.11 -9.90 -20.32
CA TRP A 105 -9.19 -8.91 -20.16
C TRP A 105 -8.88 -7.98 -18.98
N GLY A 106 -8.67 -6.70 -19.25
CA GLY A 106 -8.56 -5.71 -18.18
C GLY A 106 -7.83 -4.43 -18.55
N VAL A 107 -7.09 -3.87 -17.58
CA VAL A 107 -6.37 -2.61 -17.75
C VAL A 107 -4.87 -2.88 -17.67
N LYS A 108 -4.18 -2.73 -18.81
CA LYS A 108 -2.74 -2.91 -18.92
C LYS A 108 -2.00 -2.06 -17.87
N GLY A 109 -1.11 -2.69 -17.11
CA GLY A 109 -0.34 -2.04 -16.04
C GLY A 109 -1.12 -1.80 -14.75
N LYS A 110 -2.35 -2.33 -14.62
CA LYS A 110 -3.09 -2.39 -13.36
C LYS A 110 -3.46 -3.83 -13.01
N TRP A 111 -4.48 -4.38 -13.65
CA TRP A 111 -4.86 -5.78 -13.43
C TRP A 111 -5.70 -6.32 -14.58
N ALA A 112 -5.69 -7.65 -14.71
CA ALA A 112 -6.44 -8.38 -15.74
C ALA A 112 -6.68 -9.83 -15.33
N ILE A 113 -7.62 -10.48 -16.03
CA ILE A 113 -7.85 -11.94 -15.98
C ILE A 113 -7.58 -12.54 -17.37
N LEU A 114 -7.65 -13.87 -17.51
CA LEU A 114 -7.45 -14.51 -18.81
C LEU A 114 -8.56 -14.15 -19.79
N ASP A 115 -8.21 -14.05 -21.08
CA ASP A 115 -9.16 -13.99 -22.19
C ASP A 115 -9.76 -15.39 -22.43
N GLY A 116 -10.58 -15.83 -21.48
CA GLY A 116 -11.30 -17.10 -21.51
C GLY A 116 -12.79 -16.90 -21.20
N PRO A 117 -13.65 -17.83 -21.64
CA PRO A 117 -15.08 -17.75 -21.33
C PRO A 117 -15.29 -17.95 -19.83
N VAL A 118 -16.04 -17.02 -19.21
CA VAL A 118 -16.52 -17.16 -17.84
C VAL A 118 -17.97 -17.66 -17.90
N LEU A 119 -18.20 -18.88 -17.44
CA LEU A 119 -19.52 -19.51 -17.45
C LEU A 119 -20.26 -19.22 -16.14
N ALA A 120 -21.53 -18.81 -16.25
CA ALA A 120 -22.36 -18.54 -15.09
C ALA A 120 -22.59 -19.78 -14.21
N GLY A 121 -22.47 -19.61 -12.90
CA GLY A 121 -22.66 -20.66 -11.88
C GLY A 121 -21.49 -21.62 -11.72
N GLU A 122 -20.49 -21.56 -12.60
CA GLU A 122 -19.36 -22.49 -12.62
C GLU A 122 -18.15 -21.98 -11.82
N LYS A 123 -17.27 -22.92 -11.46
CA LYS A 123 -15.96 -22.63 -10.91
C LYS A 123 -14.96 -22.39 -12.04
N ASN A 124 -14.97 -21.21 -12.62
CA ASN A 124 -14.05 -20.83 -13.70
C ASN A 124 -12.65 -20.66 -13.11
N LYS A 125 -11.73 -21.56 -13.42
CA LYS A 125 -10.35 -21.45 -12.94
C LYS A 125 -9.70 -20.24 -13.61
N GLU A 126 -9.20 -19.32 -12.80
CA GLU A 126 -8.64 -18.07 -13.29
C GLU A 126 -7.24 -17.76 -12.78
N LEU A 127 -6.52 -16.99 -13.62
CA LEU A 127 -5.21 -16.44 -13.33
C LEU A 127 -5.32 -14.91 -13.34
N VAL A 128 -5.42 -14.34 -12.14
CA VAL A 128 -5.49 -12.89 -11.94
C VAL A 128 -4.10 -12.30 -12.01
N HIS A 129 -3.85 -11.41 -12.95
CA HIS A 129 -2.60 -10.69 -13.13
C HIS A 129 -2.70 -9.31 -12.50
N ILE A 130 -1.72 -8.92 -11.68
CA ILE A 130 -1.70 -7.67 -10.91
C ILE A 130 -0.36 -6.98 -11.10
N TRP A 131 -0.39 -5.72 -11.52
CA TRP A 131 0.78 -4.87 -11.72
C TRP A 131 0.85 -3.81 -10.63
N GLY A 132 2.01 -3.67 -9.99
CA GLY A 132 2.32 -2.47 -9.23
C GLY A 132 2.63 -1.30 -10.17
N ALA A 133 2.63 -0.07 -9.65
CA ALA A 133 3.11 1.09 -10.40
C ALA A 133 4.63 1.01 -10.68
N SER A 134 5.35 0.17 -9.93
CA SER A 134 6.75 -0.20 -10.17
C SER A 134 7.00 -1.68 -9.84
N HIS A 135 8.15 -2.20 -10.25
CA HIS A 135 8.58 -3.56 -9.92
C HIS A 135 8.62 -3.81 -8.41
N GLU A 136 9.05 -2.82 -7.63
CA GLU A 136 9.08 -2.89 -6.16
C GLU A 136 7.67 -3.01 -5.59
N GLU A 137 6.70 -2.25 -6.10
CA GLU A 137 5.31 -2.36 -5.67
C GLU A 137 4.71 -3.72 -6.07
N THR A 138 5.03 -4.25 -7.26
CA THR A 138 4.64 -5.62 -7.66
C THR A 138 5.16 -6.65 -6.66
N VAL A 139 6.43 -6.57 -6.27
CA VAL A 139 7.06 -7.49 -5.31
C VAL A 139 6.43 -7.38 -3.92
N GLN A 140 6.09 -6.16 -3.48
CA GLN A 140 5.36 -5.95 -2.22
C GLN A 140 3.94 -6.55 -2.25
N GLY A 141 3.43 -6.90 -3.44
CA GLY A 141 2.18 -7.62 -3.64
C GLY A 141 2.25 -9.10 -3.24
N PHE A 142 3.41 -9.74 -3.32
CA PHE A 142 3.51 -11.20 -3.12
C PHE A 142 3.04 -11.64 -1.73
N GLY A 143 2.25 -12.73 -1.69
CA GLY A 143 1.66 -13.27 -0.47
C GLY A 143 0.41 -12.54 0.03
N LYS A 144 0.06 -11.39 -0.55
CA LYS A 144 -1.14 -10.62 -0.15
C LYS A 144 -2.43 -11.23 -0.65
N MET A 145 -3.51 -10.99 0.09
CA MET A 145 -4.85 -11.41 -0.30
C MET A 145 -5.41 -10.55 -1.42
N VAL A 146 -6.01 -11.23 -2.42
CA VAL A 146 -6.76 -10.65 -3.53
C VAL A 146 -8.22 -11.01 -3.35
N LYS A 147 -9.09 -10.00 -3.46
CA LYS A 147 -10.54 -10.14 -3.44
C LYS A 147 -11.12 -9.40 -4.63
N ILE A 148 -12.00 -10.07 -5.38
CA ILE A 148 -12.72 -9.44 -6.50
C ILE A 148 -14.21 -9.43 -6.17
N ILE A 149 -14.81 -8.25 -6.22
CA ILE A 149 -16.25 -8.07 -6.02
C ILE A 149 -16.91 -7.87 -7.38
N GLY A 150 -17.78 -8.80 -7.76
CA GLY A 150 -18.59 -8.68 -8.97
C GLY A 150 -19.89 -7.93 -8.69
N THR A 151 -20.25 -6.97 -9.55
CA THR A 151 -21.54 -6.27 -9.55
C THR A 151 -22.24 -6.50 -10.89
N SER A 152 -23.44 -7.06 -10.86
CA SER A 152 -24.24 -7.31 -12.06
C SER A 152 -24.83 -6.02 -12.61
N LYS A 153 -24.78 -5.85 -13.95
CA LYS A 153 -25.42 -4.72 -14.64
C LYS A 153 -26.95 -4.79 -14.58
N GLN A 154 -27.51 -6.00 -14.53
CA GLN A 154 -28.94 -6.23 -14.71
C GLN A 154 -29.75 -5.84 -13.46
N ASP A 155 -29.27 -6.21 -12.28
CA ASP A 155 -29.99 -6.10 -11.01
C ASP A 155 -29.17 -5.41 -9.91
N GLY A 156 -27.90 -5.09 -10.17
CA GLY A 156 -27.00 -4.48 -9.19
C GLY A 156 -26.50 -5.45 -8.11
N THR A 157 -26.79 -6.75 -8.22
CA THR A 157 -26.37 -7.75 -7.25
C THR A 157 -24.84 -7.77 -7.12
N LYS A 158 -24.36 -7.74 -5.87
CA LYS A 158 -22.93 -7.82 -5.54
C LYS A 158 -22.58 -9.17 -4.96
N VAL A 159 -21.50 -9.78 -5.44
CA VAL A 159 -20.97 -11.04 -4.93
C VAL A 159 -19.45 -10.96 -4.78
N THR A 160 -18.89 -11.68 -3.82
CA THR A 160 -17.47 -11.97 -3.81
C THR A 160 -17.21 -13.02 -4.89
N ALA A 161 -16.69 -12.59 -6.04
CA ALA A 161 -16.54 -13.42 -7.22
C ALA A 161 -15.26 -14.25 -7.19
N PHE A 162 -14.21 -13.76 -6.52
CA PHE A 162 -12.91 -14.42 -6.39
C PHE A 162 -12.27 -14.05 -5.06
N GLU A 163 -11.66 -15.02 -4.40
CA GLU A 163 -10.72 -14.82 -3.29
C GLU A 163 -9.51 -15.73 -3.47
N GLY A 164 -8.33 -15.19 -3.24
CA GLY A 164 -7.08 -15.92 -3.34
C GLY A 164 -5.92 -15.10 -2.79
N SER A 165 -4.70 -15.63 -2.89
CA SER A 165 -3.49 -14.92 -2.52
C SER A 165 -2.57 -14.80 -3.72
N ILE A 166 -1.87 -13.67 -3.82
CA ILE A 166 -0.80 -13.49 -4.81
C ILE A 166 0.31 -14.50 -4.51
N GLY A 167 0.65 -15.32 -5.49
CA GLY A 167 1.70 -16.32 -5.38
C GLY A 167 3.07 -15.68 -5.14
N ILE A 168 3.92 -16.38 -4.39
CA ILE A 168 5.33 -16.02 -4.24
C ILE A 168 6.10 -16.75 -5.36
N PRO A 169 6.74 -16.02 -6.29
CA PRO A 169 7.46 -16.66 -7.39
C PRO A 169 8.56 -17.57 -6.87
N ASN A 170 8.74 -18.72 -7.53
CA ASN A 170 9.90 -19.56 -7.26
C ASN A 170 11.15 -18.87 -7.85
N SER A 171 11.98 -18.31 -6.97
CA SER A 171 13.18 -17.55 -7.33
C SER A 171 14.23 -18.37 -8.08
N TYR A 172 14.13 -19.71 -8.09
CA TYR A 172 14.97 -20.56 -8.92
C TYR A 172 14.62 -20.41 -10.41
N TYR A 173 13.32 -20.40 -10.74
CA TYR A 173 12.83 -20.39 -12.13
C TYR A 173 12.45 -18.99 -12.62
N VAL A 174 11.95 -18.12 -11.75
CA VAL A 174 11.49 -16.77 -12.11
C VAL A 174 12.43 -15.76 -11.48
N LYS A 175 13.26 -15.13 -12.32
CA LYS A 175 14.22 -14.11 -11.92
C LYS A 175 13.60 -12.71 -12.06
N PRO A 176 13.98 -11.75 -11.20
CA PRO A 176 13.59 -10.36 -11.38
C PRO A 176 14.16 -9.77 -12.70
N PRO A 177 13.53 -8.70 -13.24
CA PRO A 177 12.39 -7.97 -12.68
C PRO A 177 11.06 -8.71 -12.83
N TYR A 178 10.18 -8.59 -11.83
CA TYR A 178 8.82 -9.14 -11.88
C TYR A 178 7.87 -8.08 -12.44
N GLU A 179 7.46 -8.25 -13.71
CA GLU A 179 6.58 -7.28 -14.37
C GLU A 179 5.19 -7.23 -13.74
N TYR A 180 4.67 -8.39 -13.32
CA TYR A 180 3.39 -8.54 -12.63
C TYR A 180 3.45 -9.71 -11.64
N ALA A 181 2.44 -9.75 -10.78
CA ALA A 181 2.17 -10.80 -9.84
C ALA A 181 0.91 -11.57 -10.24
N GLU A 182 0.79 -12.81 -9.79
CA GLU A 182 -0.31 -13.69 -10.17
C GLU A 182 -1.03 -14.25 -8.94
N ALA A 183 -2.36 -14.27 -8.97
CA ALA A 183 -3.18 -15.04 -8.04
C ALA A 183 -3.99 -16.08 -8.82
N VAL A 184 -3.94 -17.33 -8.37
CA VAL A 184 -4.68 -18.45 -8.98
C VAL A 184 -5.88 -18.77 -8.10
N GLY A 185 -7.05 -18.94 -8.70
CA GLY A 185 -8.25 -19.29 -7.96
C GLY A 185 -9.43 -19.62 -8.86
N TYR A 186 -10.63 -19.49 -8.31
CA TYR A 186 -11.88 -19.69 -9.05
C TYR A 186 -12.69 -18.41 -9.07
N LEU A 187 -13.07 -17.96 -10.26
CA LEU A 187 -14.02 -16.88 -10.48
C LEU A 187 -15.42 -17.46 -10.62
N ILE A 188 -16.32 -17.10 -9.71
CA ILE A 188 -17.69 -17.61 -9.63
C ILE A 188 -18.66 -16.44 -9.73
N LEU A 189 -19.44 -16.40 -10.81
CA LEU A 189 -20.50 -15.40 -11.03
C LEU A 189 -21.83 -16.12 -11.25
N PRO A 190 -22.91 -15.77 -10.53
CA PRO A 190 -24.10 -16.62 -10.44
C PRO A 190 -24.97 -16.61 -11.70
N SER A 191 -24.87 -15.59 -12.55
CA SER A 191 -25.75 -15.41 -13.71
C SER A 191 -25.00 -14.84 -14.90
N LYS A 192 -25.57 -15.09 -16.09
CA LYS A 192 -25.09 -14.57 -17.37
C LYS A 192 -25.25 -13.06 -17.46
N GLY A 193 -24.52 -12.44 -18.39
CA GLY A 193 -24.64 -11.02 -18.74
C GLY A 193 -23.40 -10.20 -18.37
N ILE A 194 -23.55 -8.88 -18.34
CA ILE A 194 -22.44 -7.96 -18.09
C ILE A 194 -22.20 -7.79 -16.59
N TRP A 195 -20.96 -8.02 -16.17
CA TRP A 195 -20.51 -7.89 -14.79
C TRP A 195 -19.35 -6.91 -14.69
N LYS A 196 -19.42 -6.02 -13.70
CA LYS A 196 -18.32 -5.15 -13.30
C LYS A 196 -17.57 -5.82 -12.16
N LEU A 197 -16.27 -6.00 -12.30
CA LEU A 197 -15.40 -6.64 -11.33
C LEU A 197 -14.50 -5.58 -10.71
N ASP A 198 -14.58 -5.40 -9.40
CA ASP A 198 -13.73 -4.50 -8.62
C ASP A 198 -12.67 -5.32 -7.89
N CYS A 199 -11.39 -5.11 -8.20
CA CYS A 199 -10.26 -5.82 -7.61
C CYS A 199 -9.69 -5.08 -6.41
N TYR A 200 -9.42 -5.82 -5.33
CA TYR A 200 -8.83 -5.32 -4.09
C TYR A 200 -7.63 -6.19 -3.70
N VAL A 201 -6.54 -5.56 -3.27
CA VAL A 201 -5.37 -6.23 -2.68
C VAL A 201 -5.19 -5.72 -1.25
N GLU A 202 -5.27 -6.59 -0.25
CA GLU A 202 -5.34 -6.19 1.18
C GLU A 202 -6.37 -5.07 1.43
N ASP A 203 -7.60 -5.27 0.92
CA ASP A 203 -8.71 -4.30 0.99
C ASP A 203 -8.45 -2.93 0.32
N LYS A 204 -7.28 -2.72 -0.29
CA LYS A 204 -7.00 -1.53 -1.10
C LYS A 204 -7.53 -1.75 -2.51
N PHE A 205 -8.42 -0.86 -2.96
CA PHE A 205 -8.93 -0.86 -4.34
C PHE A 205 -7.78 -0.71 -5.34
N HIS A 206 -7.75 -1.60 -6.33
CA HIS A 206 -6.70 -1.69 -7.32
C HIS A 206 -7.19 -1.35 -8.73
N GLY A 207 -8.46 -1.60 -9.02
CA GLY A 207 -9.09 -1.17 -10.27
C GLY A 207 -10.38 -1.94 -10.56
N THR A 208 -10.99 -1.57 -11.69
CA THR A 208 -12.24 -2.16 -12.16
C THR A 208 -12.08 -2.65 -13.59
N ILE A 209 -12.68 -3.79 -13.91
CA ILE A 209 -12.89 -4.26 -15.30
C ILE A 209 -14.36 -4.63 -15.47
N VAL A 210 -14.81 -4.76 -16.72
CA VAL A 210 -16.16 -5.18 -17.08
C VAL A 210 -16.04 -6.35 -18.02
N ILE A 211 -16.79 -7.42 -17.75
CA ILE A 211 -16.73 -8.67 -18.50
C ILE A 211 -18.13 -9.12 -18.89
N GLU A 212 -18.23 -9.95 -19.92
CA GLU A 212 -19.45 -10.68 -20.26
C GLU A 212 -19.35 -12.13 -19.77
N VAL A 213 -20.36 -12.56 -19.01
CA VAL A 213 -20.50 -13.92 -18.49
C VAL A 213 -21.49 -14.70 -19.34
N GLN A 214 -21.12 -15.91 -19.75
CA GLN A 214 -21.86 -16.76 -20.69
C GLN A 214 -22.74 -17.82 -20.03
#